data_AF-A0AAX2H4H8-F1
#
_entry.id   AF-A0AAX2H4H8-F1
#
_cell.length_a   1.000
_cell.length_b   1.000
_cell.length_c   1.000
_cell.angle_alpha   90.00
_cell.angle_beta   90.00
_cell.angle_gamma   90.00
#
_symmetry.space_group_name_H-M   'P 1'
#
loop_
_entity.id
_entity.type
_entity.pdbx_description
1 polymer ?
#
loop_
_entity_poly.entity_id
_entity_poly.type
_entity_poly.pdbx_seq_one_letter_code
_entity_poly.pdbx_strand_id
1 'polypeptide(L)'
;MRVNKAEKLRRQVHELAESMGNLFVETFHYLALFAIGAVTAWAAVMEFLQMVEKGNISIDDILLLFIYLELGAMVGIYFKTNPPESNIFSYGQKKGETPMIAGLWRA
;
A
#
# COMPACT_ATOMS: atom_id res chain seq x y z
N MET A 1 -5.51 14.87 -45.42
CA MET A 1 -5.54 15.06 -43.94
C MET A 1 -6.11 13.83 -43.21
N ARG A 2 -5.48 12.65 -43.27
CA ARG A 2 -5.94 11.44 -42.53
C ARG A 2 -4.90 10.84 -41.58
N VAL A 3 -3.61 11.18 -41.76
CA VAL A 3 -2.49 10.64 -40.97
C VAL A 3 -2.48 11.18 -39.53
N ASN A 4 -2.86 12.45 -39.36
CA ASN A 4 -2.80 13.17 -38.08
C ASN A 4 -3.76 12.66 -36.97
N LYS A 5 -4.89 12.02 -37.34
CA LYS A 5 -5.83 11.44 -36.37
C LYS A 5 -5.37 10.08 -35.85
N ALA A 6 -4.76 9.26 -36.70
CA ALA A 6 -4.27 7.92 -36.32
C ALA A 6 -3.06 8.01 -35.38
N GLU A 7 -2.17 8.98 -35.60
CA GLU A 7 -1.02 9.22 -34.72
C GLU A 7 -1.44 9.78 -33.36
N LYS A 8 -2.41 10.71 -33.31
CA LYS A 8 -3.01 11.18 -32.05
C LYS A 8 -3.70 10.05 -31.27
N LEU A 9 -4.45 9.20 -31.97
CA LEU A 9 -5.12 8.05 -31.36
C LEU A 9 -4.10 7.05 -30.81
N ARG A 10 -3.02 6.76 -31.55
CA ARG A 10 -1.95 5.88 -31.08
C ARG A 10 -1.26 6.43 -29.84
N ARG A 11 -0.97 7.73 -29.78
CA ARG A 11 -0.35 8.36 -28.59
C ARG A 11 -1.27 8.32 -27.38
N GLN A 12 -2.56 8.65 -27.56
CA GLN A 12 -3.55 8.57 -26.47
C GLN A 12 -3.78 7.14 -25.99
N VAL A 13 -3.83 6.16 -26.90
CA VAL A 13 -3.94 4.75 -26.54
C VAL A 13 -2.66 4.23 -25.88
N HIS A 14 -1.48 4.73 -26.25
CA HIS A 14 -0.23 4.34 -25.61
C HIS A 14 -0.15 4.86 -24.16
N GLU A 15 -0.47 6.14 -23.93
CA GLU A 15 -0.54 6.73 -22.59
C GLU A 15 -1.64 6.08 -21.72
N LEU A 16 -2.81 5.80 -22.31
CA LEU A 16 -3.88 5.07 -21.61
C LEU A 16 -3.48 3.63 -21.29
N ALA A 17 -2.87 2.90 -22.22
CA ALA A 17 -2.47 1.52 -21.97
C ALA A 17 -1.40 1.42 -20.89
N GLU A 18 -0.46 2.37 -20.84
CA GLU A 18 0.59 2.43 -19.83
C GLU A 18 0.01 2.77 -18.44
N SER A 19 -0.89 3.76 -18.37
CA SER A 19 -1.59 4.13 -17.14
C SER A 19 -2.55 3.05 -16.64
N MET A 20 -3.31 2.42 -17.54
CA MET A 20 -4.21 1.31 -17.22
C MET A 20 -3.41 0.09 -16.77
N GLY A 21 -2.29 -0.24 -17.42
CA GLY A 21 -1.42 -1.35 -17.05
C GLY A 21 -0.86 -1.20 -15.64
N ASN A 22 -0.36 -0.01 -15.29
CA ASN A 22 0.11 0.30 -13.95
C ASN A 22 -1.02 0.17 -12.91
N LEU A 23 -2.22 0.69 -13.23
CA LEU A 23 -3.39 0.63 -12.36
C LEU A 23 -3.92 -0.81 -12.18
N PHE A 24 -3.88 -1.64 -13.22
CA PHE A 24 -4.27 -3.05 -13.13
C PHE A 24 -3.30 -3.87 -12.28
N VAL A 25 -1.99 -3.65 -12.43
CA VAL A 25 -0.96 -4.32 -11.61
C VAL A 25 -1.12 -3.93 -10.13
N GLU A 26 -1.34 -2.65 -9.87
CA GLU A 26 -1.60 -2.12 -8.54
C GLU A 26 -2.90 -2.68 -7.94
N THR A 27 -3.98 -2.70 -8.72
CA THR A 27 -5.27 -3.29 -8.31
C THR A 27 -5.15 -4.79 -8.06
N PHE A 28 -4.39 -5.53 -8.87
CA PHE A 28 -4.17 -6.97 -8.68
C PHE A 28 -3.41 -7.26 -7.39
N HIS A 29 -2.44 -6.42 -7.05
CA HIS A 29 -1.73 -6.53 -5.79
C HIS A 29 -2.69 -6.34 -4.61
N TYR A 30 -3.52 -5.30 -4.63
CA TYR A 30 -4.59 -5.11 -3.65
C TYR A 30 -5.59 -6.27 -3.64
N LEU A 31 -5.95 -6.83 -4.80
CA LEU A 31 -6.85 -7.98 -4.88
C LEU A 31 -6.24 -9.24 -4.24
N ALA A 32 -4.93 -9.47 -4.44
CA ALA A 32 -4.21 -10.58 -3.85
C ALA A 32 -4.09 -10.43 -2.32
N LEU A 33 -3.80 -9.22 -1.84
CA LEU A 33 -3.87 -8.86 -0.43
C LEU A 33 -5.29 -9.14 0.13
N PHE A 34 -6.33 -8.92 -0.66
CA PHE A 34 -7.72 -9.07 -0.21
C PHE A 34 -8.05 -10.54 -0.03
N ALA A 35 -7.65 -11.36 -1.00
CA ALA A 35 -7.81 -12.79 -0.94
C ALA A 35 -7.09 -13.38 0.28
N ILE A 36 -5.84 -12.98 0.53
CA ILE A 36 -5.08 -13.44 1.70
C ILE A 36 -5.77 -13.00 3.00
N GLY A 37 -6.15 -11.73 3.11
CA GLY A 37 -6.85 -11.22 4.29
C GLY A 37 -8.19 -11.91 4.54
N ALA A 38 -8.97 -12.19 3.48
CA ALA A 38 -10.25 -12.90 3.58
C ALA A 38 -10.07 -14.35 4.03
N VAL A 39 -9.07 -15.07 3.50
CA VAL A 39 -8.74 -16.44 3.93
C VAL A 39 -8.26 -16.44 5.37
N THR A 40 -7.42 -15.49 5.79
CA THR A 40 -6.97 -15.36 7.19
C THR A 40 -8.14 -15.10 8.13
N ALA A 41 -9.06 -14.19 7.77
CA ALA A 41 -10.26 -13.93 8.57
C ALA A 41 -11.16 -15.18 8.68
N TRP A 42 -11.35 -15.89 7.56
CA TRP A 42 -12.13 -17.13 7.55
C TRP A 42 -11.51 -18.21 8.43
N ALA A 43 -10.18 -18.40 8.34
CA ALA A 43 -9.45 -19.34 9.19
C ALA A 43 -9.56 -18.98 10.67
N ALA A 44 -9.42 -17.71 11.03
CA ALA A 44 -9.59 -17.24 12.41
C ALA A 44 -10.98 -17.53 12.97
N VAL A 45 -12.03 -17.30 12.19
CA VAL A 45 -13.41 -17.60 12.61
C VAL A 45 -13.60 -19.11 12.82
N MET A 46 -13.09 -19.94 11.91
CA MET A 46 -13.18 -21.40 12.04
C MET A 46 -12.44 -21.94 13.27
N GLU A 47 -11.21 -21.47 13.52
CA GLU A 47 -10.44 -21.85 14.72
C GLU A 47 -11.14 -21.40 16.00
N PHE A 48 -11.68 -20.17 16.02
CA PHE A 48 -12.43 -19.66 17.16
C PHE A 48 -13.68 -20.52 17.45
N LEU A 49 -14.43 -20.91 16.42
CA LEU A 49 -15.58 -21.79 16.59
C LEU A 49 -15.17 -23.17 17.10
N GLN A 50 -14.09 -23.74 16.58
CA GLN A 50 -13.56 -25.02 17.07
C GLN A 50 -13.15 -24.96 18.54
N MET A 51 -12.56 -23.85 18.99
CA MET A 51 -12.23 -23.65 20.41
C MET A 51 -13.48 -23.61 21.29
N VAL A 52 -14.53 -22.92 20.83
CA VAL A 52 -15.81 -22.84 21.55
C VAL A 52 -16.47 -24.21 21.64
N GLU A 53 -16.47 -24.99 20.55
CA GLU A 53 -17.03 -26.35 20.52
C GLU A 53 -16.25 -27.33 21.40
N LYS A 54 -14.91 -27.24 21.42
CA LYS A 54 -14.07 -28.11 22.26
C LYS A 54 -14.21 -27.81 23.76
N GLY A 55 -14.64 -26.61 24.14
CA GLY A 55 -14.85 -26.20 25.54
C GLY A 55 -13.58 -26.13 26.40
N ASN A 56 -12.41 -26.40 25.81
CA ASN A 56 -11.10 -26.26 26.43
C ASN A 56 -10.23 -25.44 25.49
N ILE A 57 -9.72 -24.32 26.00
CA ILE A 57 -8.93 -23.34 25.24
C ILE A 57 -7.50 -23.43 25.75
N SER A 58 -6.59 -23.89 24.90
CA SER A 58 -5.16 -23.92 25.23
C SER A 58 -4.47 -22.63 24.80
N ILE A 59 -3.29 -22.36 25.39
CA ILE A 59 -2.47 -21.20 25.00
C ILE A 59 -2.10 -21.27 23.51
N ASP A 60 -1.84 -22.47 22.99
CA ASP A 60 -1.52 -22.69 21.57
C ASP A 60 -2.64 -22.20 20.64
N ASP A 61 -3.90 -22.42 20.99
CA ASP A 61 -5.05 -21.99 20.18
C ASP A 61 -5.21 -20.45 20.20
N ILE A 62 -5.00 -19.84 21.37
CA ILE A 62 -5.03 -18.37 21.53
C ILE A 62 -3.89 -17.72 20.74
N LEU A 63 -2.69 -18.30 20.76
CA LEU A 63 -1.53 -17.81 20.01
C LEU A 63 -1.75 -17.93 18.51
N LEU A 64 -2.34 -19.04 18.03
CA LEU A 64 -2.70 -19.21 16.63
C LEU A 64 -3.68 -18.13 16.17
N LEU A 65 -4.70 -17.85 16.97
CA LEU A 65 -5.69 -16.80 16.69
C LEU A 65 -5.06 -15.40 16.68
N PHE A 66 -4.13 -15.13 17.61
CA PHE A 66 -3.41 -13.87 17.67
C PHE A 66 -2.58 -13.63 16.41
N ILE A 67 -1.84 -14.64 15.93
CA ILE A 67 -1.04 -14.52 14.70
C ILE A 67 -1.93 -14.31 13.48
N TYR A 68 -3.11 -14.96 13.42
CA TYR A 68 -4.08 -14.68 12.35
C TYR A 68 -4.60 -13.25 12.41
N LEU A 69 -4.87 -12.72 13.60
CA LEU A 69 -5.31 -11.34 13.75
C LEU A 69 -4.21 -10.33 13.40
N GLU A 70 -2.96 -10.60 13.77
CA GLU A 70 -1.78 -9.77 13.46
C GLU A 70 -1.54 -9.72 11.94
N LEU A 71 -1.56 -10.88 11.28
CA LEU A 71 -1.43 -10.99 9.83
C LEU A 71 -2.59 -10.27 9.12
N GLY A 72 -3.82 -10.47 9.62
CA GLY A 72 -5.01 -9.78 9.10
C GLY A 72 -4.92 -8.26 9.26
N ALA A 73 -4.39 -7.77 10.38
CA ALA A 73 -4.18 -6.34 10.61
C ALA A 73 -3.10 -5.75 9.70
N MET A 74 -1.98 -6.46 9.51
CA MET A 74 -0.93 -6.06 8.59
C MET A 74 -1.47 -5.92 7.16
N VAL A 75 -2.19 -6.94 6.68
CA VAL A 75 -2.81 -6.93 5.35
C VAL A 75 -3.93 -5.89 5.25
N GLY A 76 -4.70 -5.67 6.32
CA GLY A 76 -5.74 -4.63 6.39
C GLY A 76 -5.19 -3.21 6.31
N ILE A 77 -4.02 -2.96 6.91
CA ILE A 77 -3.34 -1.67 6.82
C ILE A 77 -2.81 -1.42 5.40
N TYR A 78 -2.39 -2.46 4.68
CA TYR A 78 -2.01 -2.35 3.27
C TYR A 78 -3.15 -1.79 2.40
N PHE A 79 -4.42 -2.05 2.72
CA PHE A 79 -5.57 -1.46 2.01
C PHE A 79 -5.79 0.02 2.30
N LYS A 80 -5.45 0.50 3.51
CA LYS A 80 -5.82 1.83 3.99
C LYS A 80 -4.77 2.91 3.73
N THR A 81 -3.66 2.57 3.07
CA THR A 81 -2.66 3.56 2.69
C THR A 81 -2.96 4.15 1.32
N ASN A 82 -3.55 5.35 1.35
CA ASN A 82 -3.41 6.35 0.29
C ASN A 82 -1.93 6.37 -0.14
N PRO A 83 -1.58 6.27 -1.44
CA PRO A 83 -0.19 6.37 -1.84
C PRO A 83 0.38 7.67 -1.23
N PRO A 84 1.49 7.64 -0.48
CA PRO A 84 2.08 8.85 0.03
C PRO A 84 2.51 9.70 -1.16
N GLU A 85 1.74 10.74 -1.42
CA GLU A 85 2.08 11.87 -2.26
C GLU A 85 3.38 12.49 -1.72
N SER A 86 4.49 12.03 -2.31
CA SER A 86 5.64 12.81 -2.74
C SER A 86 5.99 14.12 -2.00
N ASN A 87 6.18 14.09 -0.68
CA ASN A 87 6.70 15.26 0.05
C ASN A 87 8.22 15.25 0.33
N ILE A 88 8.99 14.30 -0.23
CA ILE A 88 10.45 14.24 -0.04
C ILE A 88 11.19 15.31 -0.87
N PHE A 89 10.64 15.77 -2.00
CA PHE A 89 11.30 16.79 -2.82
C PHE A 89 11.25 18.21 -2.22
N SER A 90 10.36 18.47 -1.24
CA SER A 90 10.23 19.77 -0.59
C SER A 90 11.24 19.99 0.57
N TYR A 91 11.76 18.92 1.17
CA TYR A 91 12.74 19.02 2.28
C TYR A 91 14.15 19.44 1.82
N GLY A 92 14.51 19.16 0.57
CA GLY A 92 15.84 19.47 0.02
C GLY A 92 16.05 20.93 -0.41
N GLN A 93 14.98 21.72 -0.59
CA GLN A 93 15.07 23.09 -1.10
C GLN A 93 15.04 24.17 -0.01
N LYS A 94 14.66 23.85 1.23
CA LYS A 94 14.61 24.84 2.34
C LYS A 94 15.91 25.00 3.14
N LYS A 95 16.96 24.25 2.84
CA LYS A 95 18.26 24.33 3.54
C LYS A 95 19.34 25.02 2.69
N GLY A 96 18.94 26.05 1.93
CA GLY A 96 19.81 26.80 1.02
C GLY A 96 19.91 28.31 1.31
N GLU A 97 19.22 28.85 2.31
CA GLU A 97 19.29 30.28 2.65
C GLU A 97 19.74 30.45 4.11
N THR A 98 21.04 30.58 4.31
CA THR A 98 21.65 31.06 5.55
C THR A 98 22.00 32.55 5.42
N PRO A 99 21.22 33.48 6.00
CA PRO A 99 21.70 34.84 6.25
C PRO A 99 22.18 34.92 7.70
N MET A 100 23.22 34.17 8.10
CA MET A 100 23.77 34.32 9.46
C MET A 100 25.22 33.84 9.66
N ILE A 101 26.01 33.71 8.60
CA ILE A 101 27.45 33.37 8.70
C ILE A 101 28.38 34.31 7.92
N ALA A 102 27.84 35.33 7.25
CA ALA A 102 28.64 36.30 6.50
C ALA A 102 29.28 37.40 7.38
N GLY A 103 28.89 37.53 8.66
CA GLY A 103 29.39 38.57 9.57
C GLY A 103 30.46 38.13 10.57
N LEU A 104 30.77 36.83 10.68
CA LEU A 104 31.61 36.30 11.76
C LEU A 104 33.09 36.10 11.37
N TRP A 105 33.45 36.30 10.10
CA TRP A 105 34.83 36.14 9.61
C TRP A 105 35.52 37.46 9.26
N ARG A 106 35.01 38.59 9.79
CA ARG A 106 35.48 39.93 9.43
C ARG A 106 35.79 40.83 10.62
N ALA A 107 36.43 40.26 11.65
CA ALA A 107 37.10 40.98 12.73
C ALA A 107 38.43 40.30 13.05
#